data_AF-A0A6M2AGN5-F1
#
_entry.id   AF-A0A6M2AGN5-F1
#
_cell.length_a   1.000
_cell.length_b   1.000
_cell.length_c   1.000
_cell.angle_alpha   90.00
_cell.angle_beta   90.00
_cell.angle_gamma   90.00
#
_symmetry.space_group_name_H-M   'P 1'
#
loop_
_entity.id
_entity.type
_entity.pdbx_description
1 polymer ?
#
loop_
_entity_poly.entity_id
_entity_poly.type
_entity_poly.pdbx_seq_one_letter_code
_entity_poly.pdbx_strand_id
1 'polypeptide(L)'
;LIENPKWKNLSSISYEKINDLVDLFENMLIASRFSDSKTIKRMKKHHIDTTNYIALNHENKKDFILPKGYFSIFAKKLENVPENTLNFISNYFENNDYRLTLDYLTLSKIKKLIETNVTQKYSQIGAGELIIGSNEKVTSKHIAIMQSMKAALAKNRNLFEPLTILGNILMSFVFIILAIFYLRLEQPKILKSVKQLSLIFSILILTLLSAKVMELVILKSTSSLVEVIRYPIIVPFASLLFSILFNMRISLFFSTILCIIIGLSLAVEHSAFLTINLVTALIVIVSTKCMRKRTQVFTVCSKCMLGVIPVILASSFIKNSFFHLNLVANIFSSVVFLLIIGIMVVGLLPVLETIFDVLTDITLMEYMDPNNELLRRITLEIPGSYQHSLVLGNLAEAAAQEIHANALFCRVATLYHDIGKLTNPNYFIENQGSGVNIHQLLTPGESAEVIISHVTGGEMLAKKYRLPKQIIDIIKQHHGTTLVYYFYRKEME
;
A
#
# COMPACT_ATOMS: atom_id res chain seq x y z
N LEU A 1 -9.55 -25.29 -74.26
CA LEU A 1 -9.86 -24.92 -75.67
C LEU A 1 -8.87 -25.47 -76.70
N ILE A 2 -7.56 -25.49 -76.40
CA ILE A 2 -6.52 -26.02 -77.31
C ILE A 2 -6.65 -27.55 -77.50
N GLU A 3 -7.02 -28.29 -76.46
CA GLU A 3 -7.11 -29.76 -76.48
C GLU A 3 -8.45 -30.32 -77.04
N ASN A 4 -9.45 -29.47 -77.30
CA ASN A 4 -10.77 -29.92 -77.74
C ASN A 4 -11.20 -29.15 -79.01
N PRO A 5 -10.81 -29.60 -80.22
CA PRO A 5 -10.95 -28.83 -81.47
C PRO A 5 -12.40 -28.70 -81.99
N LYS A 6 -13.39 -29.20 -81.24
CA LYS A 6 -14.82 -29.13 -81.58
C LYS A 6 -15.35 -27.70 -81.74
N TRP A 7 -14.67 -26.70 -81.15
CA TRP A 7 -15.03 -25.29 -81.32
C TRP A 7 -14.85 -24.78 -82.76
N LYS A 8 -13.98 -25.41 -83.57
CA LYS A 8 -13.76 -25.01 -84.98
C LYS A 8 -15.00 -25.20 -85.88
N ASN A 9 -15.96 -26.02 -85.46
CA ASN A 9 -17.21 -26.26 -86.19
C ASN A 9 -18.29 -25.19 -85.90
N LEU A 10 -18.03 -24.25 -84.99
CA LEU A 10 -18.92 -23.14 -84.69
C LEU A 10 -18.61 -21.99 -85.66
N SER A 11 -19.30 -21.98 -86.81
CA SER A 11 -18.94 -21.22 -88.02
C SER A 11 -19.22 -19.71 -88.00
N SER A 12 -18.89 -18.99 -86.92
CA SER A 12 -19.12 -17.53 -86.89
C SER A 12 -18.28 -16.71 -85.90
N ILE A 13 -17.26 -17.25 -85.22
CA ILE A 13 -16.50 -16.50 -84.19
C ILE A 13 -15.00 -16.82 -84.24
N SER A 14 -14.14 -15.80 -84.08
CA SER A 14 -12.68 -15.96 -84.01
C SER A 14 -12.23 -16.63 -82.70
N TYR A 15 -11.07 -17.28 -82.72
CA TYR A 15 -10.48 -17.91 -81.53
C TYR A 15 -10.33 -16.93 -80.36
N GLU A 16 -9.88 -15.71 -80.62
CA GLU A 16 -9.74 -14.64 -79.61
C GLU A 16 -11.06 -14.36 -78.89
N LYS A 17 -12.15 -14.19 -79.64
CA LYS A 17 -13.49 -13.95 -79.05
C LYS A 17 -13.99 -15.13 -78.22
N ILE A 18 -13.65 -16.37 -78.58
CA ILE A 18 -14.01 -17.54 -77.77
C ILE A 18 -13.19 -17.55 -76.47
N ASN A 19 -11.92 -17.15 -76.52
CA ASN A 19 -11.07 -17.05 -75.34
C ASN A 19 -11.58 -15.95 -74.39
N ASP A 20 -11.91 -14.76 -74.91
CA ASP A 20 -12.49 -13.67 -74.12
C ASP A 20 -13.80 -14.08 -73.43
N LEU A 21 -14.63 -14.88 -74.11
CA LEU A 21 -15.87 -15.41 -73.53
C LEU A 21 -15.59 -16.43 -72.42
N VAL A 22 -14.56 -17.26 -72.56
CA VAL A 22 -14.16 -18.19 -71.49
C VAL A 22 -13.63 -17.44 -70.27
N ASP A 23 -12.77 -16.44 -70.47
CA ASP A 23 -12.25 -15.59 -69.39
C ASP A 23 -13.38 -14.84 -68.67
N LEU A 24 -14.38 -14.38 -69.42
CA LEU A 24 -15.55 -13.73 -68.85
C LEU A 24 -16.42 -14.70 -68.05
N PHE A 25 -16.62 -15.93 -68.52
CA PHE A 25 -17.30 -16.99 -67.77
C PHE A 25 -16.54 -17.36 -66.48
N GLU A 26 -15.21 -17.43 -66.53
CA GLU A 26 -14.36 -17.69 -65.37
C GLU A 26 -14.48 -16.57 -64.33
N ASN A 27 -14.39 -15.30 -64.76
CA ASN A 27 -14.55 -14.15 -63.88
C ASN A 27 -15.94 -14.12 -63.22
N MET A 28 -17.00 -14.42 -63.98
CA MET A 28 -18.35 -14.53 -63.43
C MET A 28 -18.50 -15.68 -62.43
N LEU A 29 -17.81 -16.80 -62.64
CA LEU A 29 -17.80 -17.92 -61.73
C LEU A 29 -17.04 -17.59 -60.43
N ILE A 30 -15.90 -16.92 -60.51
CA ILE A 30 -15.13 -16.46 -59.34
C ILE A 30 -15.90 -15.40 -58.54
N ALA A 31 -16.67 -14.55 -59.21
CA ALA A 31 -17.52 -13.54 -58.57
C ALA A 31 -18.77 -14.13 -57.90
N SER A 32 -19.21 -15.32 -58.33
CA SER A 32 -20.39 -15.96 -57.77
C SER A 32 -20.20 -16.36 -56.30
N ARG A 33 -21.22 -16.14 -55.48
CA ARG A 33 -21.28 -16.53 -54.07
C ARG A 33 -22.52 -17.35 -53.85
N PHE A 34 -22.42 -18.37 -52.99
CA PHE A 34 -23.53 -19.27 -52.72
C PHE A 34 -23.94 -19.17 -51.25
N SER A 35 -25.25 -19.11 -51.00
CA SER A 35 -25.81 -19.09 -49.65
C SER A 35 -27.23 -19.66 -49.67
N ASP A 36 -27.76 -20.02 -48.50
CA ASP A 36 -29.12 -20.54 -48.39
C ASP A 36 -30.16 -19.45 -48.66
N SER A 37 -31.31 -19.86 -49.18
CA SER A 37 -32.39 -18.95 -49.56
C SER A 37 -32.91 -18.09 -48.40
N LYS A 38 -32.83 -18.60 -47.15
CA LYS A 38 -33.24 -17.85 -45.95
C LYS A 38 -32.23 -16.76 -45.61
N THR A 39 -30.92 -17.06 -45.67
CA THR A 39 -29.86 -16.07 -45.42
C THR A 39 -29.86 -14.97 -46.46
N ILE A 40 -30.00 -15.28 -47.76
CA ILE A 40 -30.06 -14.26 -48.82
C ILE A 40 -31.25 -13.30 -48.61
N LYS A 41 -32.43 -13.82 -48.22
CA LYS A 41 -33.59 -12.98 -47.89
C LYS A 41 -33.31 -12.05 -46.71
N ARG A 42 -32.60 -12.52 -45.68
CA ARG A 42 -32.20 -11.70 -44.54
C ARG A 42 -31.15 -10.66 -44.93
N MET A 43 -30.18 -11.02 -45.76
CA MET A 43 -29.16 -10.08 -46.27
C MET A 43 -29.80 -8.93 -47.06
N LYS A 44 -30.77 -9.23 -47.94
CA LYS A 44 -31.56 -8.19 -48.65
C LYS A 44 -32.30 -7.27 -47.70
N LYS A 45 -32.93 -7.80 -46.65
CA LYS A 45 -33.62 -7.00 -45.62
C LYS A 45 -32.67 -6.03 -44.92
N HIS A 46 -31.41 -6.42 -44.75
CA HIS A 46 -30.36 -5.61 -44.12
C HIS A 46 -29.49 -4.84 -45.11
N HIS A 47 -29.95 -4.63 -46.36
CA HIS A 47 -29.29 -3.79 -47.37
C HIS A 47 -27.87 -4.24 -47.74
N ILE A 48 -27.58 -5.54 -47.57
CA ILE A 48 -26.33 -6.13 -48.05
C ILE A 48 -26.49 -6.48 -49.52
N ASP A 49 -25.52 -6.12 -50.36
CA ASP A 49 -25.56 -6.44 -51.78
C ASP A 49 -25.56 -7.97 -52.01
N THR A 50 -26.62 -8.45 -52.64
CA THR A 50 -26.83 -9.87 -52.97
C THR A 50 -26.82 -10.13 -54.48
N THR A 51 -26.38 -9.18 -55.30
CA THR A 51 -26.42 -9.28 -56.79
C THR A 51 -25.69 -10.50 -57.33
N ASN A 52 -24.61 -10.92 -56.68
CA ASN A 52 -23.81 -12.10 -57.04
C ASN A 52 -24.10 -13.33 -56.15
N TYR A 53 -25.15 -13.28 -55.32
CA TYR A 53 -25.54 -14.38 -54.45
C TYR A 53 -26.58 -15.29 -55.09
N ILE A 54 -26.30 -16.58 -55.07
CA ILE A 54 -27.16 -17.61 -55.66
C ILE A 54 -27.68 -18.50 -54.54
N ALA A 55 -29.00 -18.68 -54.52
CA ALA A 55 -29.67 -19.47 -53.51
C ALA A 55 -29.45 -20.97 -53.78
N LEU A 56 -28.76 -21.65 -52.86
CA LEU A 56 -28.65 -23.10 -52.86
C LEU A 56 -29.38 -23.64 -51.64
N ASN A 57 -30.42 -24.44 -51.87
CA ASN A 57 -31.02 -25.29 -50.84
C ASN A 57 -30.38 -26.68 -50.98
N HIS A 58 -29.17 -26.89 -50.45
CA HIS A 58 -28.62 -28.23 -50.34
C HIS A 58 -28.04 -28.45 -48.95
N GLU A 59 -28.62 -29.41 -48.24
CA GLU A 59 -28.10 -29.96 -47.00
C GLU A 59 -26.97 -30.94 -47.35
N ASN A 60 -25.74 -30.62 -46.94
CA ASN A 60 -24.59 -31.52 -46.82
C ASN A 60 -24.11 -32.28 -48.08
N LYS A 61 -22.92 -31.92 -48.59
CA LYS A 61 -21.78 -32.85 -48.83
C LYS A 61 -20.55 -32.08 -49.35
N LYS A 62 -19.37 -32.66 -49.09
CA LYS A 62 -18.03 -32.10 -49.35
C LYS A 62 -17.67 -31.95 -50.84
N ASP A 63 -18.44 -32.58 -51.73
CA ASP A 63 -18.24 -32.53 -53.17
C ASP A 63 -19.49 -31.91 -53.80
N PHE A 64 -19.37 -30.63 -54.16
CA PHE A 64 -20.49 -29.86 -54.69
C PHE A 64 -20.48 -29.91 -56.21
N ILE A 65 -21.56 -30.44 -56.80
CA ILE A 65 -21.81 -30.40 -58.24
C ILE A 65 -22.80 -29.25 -58.49
N LEU A 66 -22.42 -28.28 -59.33
CA LEU A 66 -23.30 -27.18 -59.72
C LEU A 66 -24.59 -27.74 -60.38
N PRO A 67 -25.78 -27.18 -60.11
CA PRO A 67 -27.01 -27.64 -60.74
C PRO A 67 -26.91 -27.59 -62.27
N LYS A 68 -27.40 -28.63 -62.96
CA LYS A 68 -27.48 -28.65 -64.43
C LYS A 68 -28.29 -27.44 -64.92
N GLY A 69 -27.75 -26.67 -65.85
CA GLY A 69 -28.32 -25.40 -66.32
C GLY A 69 -27.84 -24.16 -65.58
N TYR A 70 -26.91 -24.26 -64.62
CA TYR A 70 -26.34 -23.10 -63.92
C TYR A 70 -25.70 -22.09 -64.89
N PHE A 71 -24.95 -22.59 -65.87
CA PHE A 71 -24.22 -21.76 -66.82
C PHE A 71 -25.14 -21.07 -67.84
N SER A 72 -26.40 -21.52 -67.98
CA SER A 72 -27.43 -20.82 -68.75
C SER A 72 -27.79 -19.45 -68.16
N ILE A 73 -27.54 -19.22 -66.86
CA ILE A 73 -27.75 -17.92 -66.21
C ILE A 73 -26.71 -16.91 -66.68
N PHE A 74 -25.45 -17.34 -66.86
CA PHE A 74 -24.40 -16.49 -67.42
C PHE A 74 -24.63 -16.23 -68.91
N ALA A 75 -25.10 -17.25 -69.65
CA ALA A 75 -25.47 -17.11 -71.05
C ALA A 75 -26.54 -16.03 -71.27
N LYS A 76 -27.51 -15.89 -70.35
CA LYS A 76 -28.53 -14.82 -70.42
C LYS A 76 -28.00 -13.40 -70.15
N LYS A 77 -26.84 -13.25 -69.50
CA LYS A 77 -26.22 -11.94 -69.23
C LYS A 77 -25.36 -11.43 -70.38
N LEU A 78 -25.13 -12.25 -71.41
CA LEU A 78 -24.30 -11.93 -72.56
C LEU A 78 -25.16 -11.64 -73.78
N GLU A 79 -25.28 -10.37 -74.12
CA GLU A 79 -25.92 -9.94 -75.36
C GLU A 79 -24.96 -10.11 -76.56
N ASN A 80 -25.50 -10.47 -77.73
CA ASN A 80 -24.78 -10.57 -79.02
C ASN A 80 -23.82 -11.77 -79.21
N VAL A 81 -24.03 -12.90 -78.53
CA VAL A 81 -23.29 -14.16 -78.78
C VAL A 81 -24.21 -15.22 -79.38
N PRO A 82 -23.82 -15.91 -80.48
CA PRO A 82 -24.54 -17.05 -81.03
C PRO A 82 -24.83 -18.14 -79.99
N GLU A 83 -26.07 -18.63 -79.97
CA GLU A 83 -26.56 -19.60 -78.99
C GLU A 83 -25.76 -20.92 -79.01
N ASN A 84 -25.30 -21.34 -80.19
CA ASN A 84 -24.44 -22.52 -80.36
C ASN A 84 -23.09 -22.38 -79.63
N THR A 85 -22.52 -21.17 -79.60
CA THR A 85 -21.25 -20.91 -78.91
C THR A 85 -21.43 -20.84 -77.41
N LEU A 86 -22.53 -20.22 -76.94
CA LEU A 86 -22.88 -20.20 -75.52
C LEU A 86 -23.15 -21.60 -74.97
N ASN A 87 -23.82 -22.48 -75.74
CA ASN A 87 -24.06 -23.87 -75.35
C ASN A 87 -22.77 -24.68 -75.30
N PHE A 88 -21.82 -24.45 -76.22
CA PHE A 88 -20.52 -25.10 -76.19
C PHE A 88 -19.70 -24.74 -74.95
N ILE A 89 -19.62 -23.45 -74.63
CA ILE A 89 -18.88 -22.96 -73.45
C ILE A 89 -19.59 -23.42 -72.16
N SER A 90 -20.92 -23.32 -72.09
CA SER A 90 -21.69 -23.77 -70.92
C SER A 90 -21.49 -25.26 -70.65
N ASN A 91 -21.53 -26.12 -71.69
CA ASN A 91 -21.25 -27.55 -71.55
C ASN A 91 -19.81 -27.84 -71.10
N TYR A 92 -18.84 -27.00 -71.48
CA TYR A 92 -17.46 -27.17 -71.03
C TYR A 92 -17.34 -26.94 -69.52
N PHE A 93 -17.93 -25.85 -69.02
CA PHE A 93 -17.90 -25.55 -67.59
C PHE A 93 -18.80 -26.49 -66.76
N GLU A 94 -19.95 -26.96 -67.29
CA GLU A 94 -20.82 -27.92 -66.58
C GLU A 94 -20.16 -29.26 -66.27
N ASN A 95 -19.20 -29.69 -67.09
CA ASN A 95 -18.55 -31.00 -66.94
C ASN A 95 -17.31 -30.97 -66.03
N ASN A 96 -17.01 -29.83 -65.39
CA ASN A 96 -15.87 -29.69 -64.48
C ASN A 96 -16.32 -29.78 -63.01
N ASP A 97 -15.46 -30.35 -62.16
CA ASP A 97 -15.66 -30.37 -60.71
C ASP A 97 -15.14 -29.07 -60.08
N TYR A 98 -15.98 -28.42 -59.26
CA TYR A 98 -15.65 -27.17 -58.58
C TYR A 98 -15.54 -27.36 -57.07
N ARG A 99 -14.44 -26.88 -56.49
CA ARG A 99 -14.25 -26.87 -55.04
C ARG A 99 -14.69 -25.53 -54.45
N LEU A 100 -15.71 -25.57 -53.59
CA LEU A 100 -16.17 -24.38 -52.86
C LEU A 100 -15.24 -24.06 -51.69
N THR A 101 -14.96 -22.77 -51.50
CA THR A 101 -14.21 -22.23 -50.34
C THR A 101 -15.08 -21.26 -49.54
N LEU A 102 -14.91 -21.23 -48.22
CA LEU A 102 -15.61 -20.29 -47.35
C LEU A 102 -15.06 -18.87 -47.51
N ASP A 103 -15.96 -17.91 -47.76
CA ASP A 103 -15.63 -16.48 -47.80
C ASP A 103 -15.60 -15.88 -46.38
N TYR A 104 -14.43 -15.95 -45.74
CA TYR A 104 -14.23 -15.43 -44.38
C TYR A 104 -14.42 -13.91 -44.28
N LEU A 105 -14.12 -13.15 -45.34
CA LEU A 105 -14.22 -11.69 -45.34
C LEU A 105 -15.67 -11.25 -45.26
N THR A 106 -16.53 -11.85 -46.08
CA THR A 106 -17.95 -11.51 -46.09
C THR A 106 -18.66 -12.01 -44.84
N LEU A 107 -18.28 -13.19 -44.34
CA LEU A 107 -18.79 -13.72 -43.07
C LEU A 107 -18.48 -12.77 -41.88
N SER A 108 -17.27 -12.23 -41.83
CA SER A 108 -16.86 -11.26 -40.80
C SER A 108 -17.68 -9.95 -40.86
N LYS A 109 -17.90 -9.41 -42.08
CA LYS A 109 -18.75 -8.23 -42.28
C LYS A 109 -20.18 -8.44 -41.81
N ILE A 110 -20.80 -9.57 -42.18
CA ILE A 110 -22.16 -9.93 -41.75
C ILE A 110 -22.22 -10.06 -40.23
N LYS A 111 -21.24 -10.72 -39.61
CA LYS A 111 -21.19 -10.87 -38.16
C LYS A 111 -21.15 -9.53 -37.44
N LYS A 112 -20.33 -8.59 -37.90
CA LYS A 112 -20.22 -7.24 -37.33
C LYS A 112 -21.53 -6.44 -37.44
N LEU A 113 -22.22 -6.55 -38.57
CA LEU A 113 -23.55 -5.95 -38.79
C LEU A 113 -24.63 -6.54 -37.86
N ILE A 114 -24.56 -7.83 -37.57
CA ILE A 114 -25.46 -8.49 -36.62
C ILE A 114 -25.17 -7.99 -35.20
N GLU A 115 -23.90 -7.93 -34.81
CA GLU A 115 -23.49 -7.45 -33.48
C GLU A 115 -23.96 -6.02 -33.18
N THR A 116 -24.02 -5.14 -34.18
CA THR A 116 -24.53 -3.76 -34.02
C THR A 116 -26.05 -3.66 -33.91
N ASN A 117 -26.80 -4.61 -34.51
CA ASN A 117 -28.26 -4.57 -34.56
C ASN A 117 -28.94 -5.37 -33.45
N VAL A 118 -28.21 -6.24 -32.76
CA VAL A 118 -28.73 -6.99 -31.62
C VAL A 118 -28.70 -6.09 -30.39
N THR A 119 -29.87 -5.81 -29.81
CA THR A 119 -29.98 -5.08 -28.55
C THR A 119 -29.19 -5.78 -27.46
N GLN A 120 -28.24 -5.08 -26.84
CA GLN A 120 -27.48 -5.61 -25.73
C GLN A 120 -28.42 -5.91 -24.56
N LYS A 121 -28.50 -7.18 -24.16
CA LYS A 121 -29.28 -7.60 -22.99
C LYS A 121 -28.36 -7.65 -21.78
N TYR A 122 -28.49 -6.68 -20.88
CA TYR A 122 -27.77 -6.70 -19.61
C TYR A 122 -28.47 -7.62 -18.61
N SER A 123 -27.72 -8.54 -18.01
CA SER A 123 -28.18 -9.24 -16.81
C SER A 123 -27.95 -8.35 -15.61
N GLN A 124 -29.02 -7.94 -14.94
CA GLN A 124 -28.92 -7.28 -13.63
C GLN A 124 -28.71 -8.34 -12.56
N ILE A 125 -27.80 -8.07 -11.63
CA ILE A 125 -27.50 -8.95 -10.49
C ILE A 125 -27.74 -8.16 -9.22
N GLY A 126 -28.59 -8.70 -8.36
CA GLY A 126 -28.93 -8.12 -7.07
C GLY A 126 -27.82 -8.30 -6.03
N ALA A 127 -27.77 -7.41 -5.04
CA ALA A 127 -26.90 -7.59 -3.88
C ALA A 127 -27.32 -8.86 -3.11
N GLY A 128 -26.38 -9.78 -2.89
CA GLY A 128 -26.62 -11.04 -2.19
C GLY A 128 -26.97 -12.24 -3.09
N GLU A 129 -27.05 -12.05 -4.41
CA GLU A 129 -27.20 -13.19 -5.34
C GLU A 129 -25.91 -14.03 -5.40
N LEU A 130 -26.07 -15.36 -5.34
CA LEU A 130 -24.97 -16.30 -5.46
C LEU A 130 -24.47 -16.32 -6.92
N ILE A 131 -23.23 -15.86 -7.14
CA ILE A 131 -22.63 -15.80 -8.49
C ILE A 131 -21.94 -17.11 -8.86
N ILE A 132 -21.29 -17.75 -7.88
CA ILE A 132 -20.58 -19.03 -8.05
C ILE A 132 -20.77 -19.84 -6.77
N GLY A 133 -21.28 -21.07 -6.90
CA GLY A 133 -21.33 -22.03 -5.80
C GLY A 133 -19.97 -22.65 -5.50
N SER A 134 -19.72 -23.02 -4.25
CA SER A 134 -18.58 -23.86 -3.87
C SER A 134 -18.69 -25.21 -4.57
N ASN A 135 -17.82 -25.46 -5.58
CA ASN A 135 -17.73 -26.61 -6.50
C ASN A 135 -18.24 -26.39 -7.94
N GLU A 136 -18.66 -25.19 -8.33
CA GLU A 136 -19.00 -24.91 -9.74
C GLU A 136 -17.77 -24.55 -10.58
N LYS A 137 -17.72 -25.03 -11.83
CA LYS A 137 -16.65 -24.67 -12.77
C LYS A 137 -16.83 -23.21 -13.22
N VAL A 138 -15.76 -22.44 -13.16
CA VAL A 138 -15.75 -21.03 -13.57
C VAL A 138 -16.04 -20.92 -15.07
N THR A 139 -17.13 -20.26 -15.42
CA THR A 139 -17.49 -19.96 -16.82
C THR A 139 -17.08 -18.53 -17.18
N SER A 140 -16.97 -18.24 -18.49
CA SER A 140 -16.71 -16.88 -18.99
C SER A 140 -17.78 -15.87 -18.56
N LYS A 141 -19.01 -16.32 -18.28
CA LYS A 141 -20.07 -15.50 -17.68
C LYS A 141 -19.71 -15.06 -16.26
N HIS A 142 -19.19 -15.95 -15.42
CA HIS A 142 -18.78 -15.61 -14.06
C HIS A 142 -17.66 -14.55 -14.05
N ILE A 143 -16.69 -14.69 -14.95
CA ILE A 143 -15.60 -13.71 -15.10
C ILE A 143 -16.15 -12.34 -15.53
N ALA A 144 -17.06 -12.30 -16.51
CA ALA A 144 -17.68 -11.05 -16.94
C ALA A 144 -18.49 -10.38 -15.81
N ILE A 145 -19.22 -11.17 -15.00
CA ILE A 145 -19.93 -10.68 -13.83
C ILE A 145 -18.95 -10.07 -12.82
N MET A 146 -17.90 -10.80 -12.43
CA MET A 146 -16.90 -10.31 -11.47
C MET A 146 -16.18 -9.05 -11.97
N GLN A 147 -15.87 -8.96 -13.27
CA GLN A 147 -15.30 -7.76 -13.88
C GLN A 147 -16.27 -6.58 -13.83
N SER A 148 -17.56 -6.82 -14.11
CA SER A 148 -18.59 -5.79 -14.03
C SER A 148 -18.82 -5.28 -12.60
N MET A 149 -18.77 -6.18 -11.60
CA MET A 149 -18.81 -5.81 -10.19
C MET A 149 -17.59 -5.00 -9.78
N LYS A 150 -16.39 -5.41 -10.19
CA LYS A 150 -15.15 -4.66 -9.94
C LYS A 150 -15.23 -3.26 -10.55
N ALA A 151 -15.76 -3.14 -11.77
CA ALA A 151 -15.97 -1.85 -12.44
C ALA A 151 -17.04 -1.00 -11.73
N ALA A 152 -18.13 -1.59 -11.27
CA ALA A 152 -19.18 -0.90 -10.50
C ALA A 152 -18.67 -0.40 -9.14
N LEU A 153 -17.90 -1.22 -8.42
CA LEU A 153 -17.23 -0.84 -7.17
C LEU A 153 -16.21 0.28 -7.41
N ALA A 154 -15.45 0.21 -8.51
CA ALA A 154 -14.52 1.27 -8.89
C ALA A 154 -15.26 2.59 -9.23
N LYS A 155 -16.42 2.51 -9.89
CA LYS A 155 -17.26 3.67 -10.21
C LYS A 155 -17.89 4.32 -8.96
N ASN A 156 -18.39 3.52 -8.02
CA ASN A 156 -18.88 4.03 -6.73
C ASN A 156 -17.76 4.62 -5.85
N ARG A 157 -16.51 4.16 -6.05
CA ARG A 157 -15.31 4.70 -5.41
C ARG A 157 -14.65 5.80 -6.24
N ASN A 158 -15.42 6.58 -7.00
CA ASN A 158 -14.84 7.69 -7.74
C ASN A 158 -14.35 8.77 -6.74
N LEU A 159 -13.07 8.69 -6.40
CA LEU A 159 -12.40 9.57 -5.43
C LEU A 159 -12.44 11.05 -5.84
N PHE A 160 -12.72 11.32 -7.13
CA PHE A 160 -12.78 12.65 -7.70
C PHE A 160 -14.21 13.21 -7.80
N GLU A 161 -15.23 12.48 -7.35
CA GLU A 161 -16.58 13.04 -7.28
C GLU A 161 -16.66 14.16 -6.23
N PRO A 162 -17.22 15.34 -6.58
CA PRO A 162 -17.25 16.49 -5.68
C PRO A 162 -17.90 16.20 -4.32
N LEU A 163 -18.96 15.40 -4.28
CA LEU A 163 -19.65 15.00 -3.06
C LEU A 163 -18.80 14.10 -2.16
N THR A 164 -18.05 13.17 -2.75
CA THR A 164 -17.12 12.29 -2.03
C THR A 164 -15.96 13.10 -1.44
N ILE A 165 -15.41 14.05 -2.20
CA ILE A 165 -14.37 14.97 -1.72
C ILE A 165 -14.92 15.81 -0.56
N LEU A 166 -16.12 16.40 -0.72
CA LEU A 166 -16.75 17.21 0.33
C LEU A 166 -17.01 16.40 1.60
N GLY A 167 -17.50 15.17 1.47
CA GLY A 167 -17.70 14.25 2.60
C GLY A 167 -16.39 13.94 3.33
N ASN A 168 -15.31 13.66 2.60
CA ASN A 168 -13.99 13.41 3.18
C ASN A 168 -13.40 14.64 3.87
N ILE A 169 -13.58 15.84 3.30
CA ILE A 169 -13.18 17.11 3.93
C ILE A 169 -13.95 17.34 5.23
N LEU A 170 -15.27 17.16 5.21
CA LEU A 170 -16.12 17.35 6.37
C LEU A 170 -15.77 16.35 7.49
N MET A 171 -15.57 15.08 7.15
CA MET A 171 -15.16 14.06 8.12
C MET A 171 -13.78 14.38 8.71
N SER A 172 -12.84 14.82 7.88
CA SER A 172 -11.50 15.25 8.31
C SER A 172 -11.59 16.44 9.26
N PHE A 173 -12.45 17.42 8.97
CA PHE A 173 -12.70 18.58 9.84
C PHE A 173 -13.24 18.17 11.22
N VAL A 174 -14.20 17.22 11.27
CA VAL A 174 -14.71 16.67 12.53
C VAL A 174 -13.60 16.02 13.35
N PHE A 175 -12.75 15.19 12.74
CA PHE A 175 -11.64 14.56 13.46
C PHE A 175 -10.59 15.56 13.94
N ILE A 176 -10.30 16.60 13.16
CA ILE A 176 -9.38 17.68 13.56
C ILE A 176 -9.95 18.44 14.77
N ILE A 177 -11.24 18.79 14.76
CA ILE A 177 -11.89 19.47 15.89
C ILE A 177 -11.81 18.59 17.14
N LEU A 178 -12.16 17.31 17.03
CA LEU A 178 -12.09 16.37 18.15
C LEU A 178 -10.66 16.26 18.70
N ALA A 179 -9.66 16.19 17.82
CA ALA A 179 -8.25 16.14 18.24
C ALA A 179 -7.80 17.43 18.93
N ILE A 180 -8.15 18.59 18.41
CA ILE A 180 -7.83 19.88 19.04
C ILE A 180 -8.54 19.99 20.40
N PHE A 181 -9.81 19.62 20.48
CA PHE A 181 -10.59 19.67 21.72
C PHE A 181 -9.99 18.75 22.79
N TYR A 182 -9.66 17.51 22.43
CA TYR A 182 -9.01 16.56 23.32
C TYR A 182 -7.65 17.10 23.81
N LEU A 183 -6.79 17.58 22.89
CA LEU A 183 -5.48 18.12 23.26
C LEU A 183 -5.60 19.37 24.14
N ARG A 184 -6.61 20.23 23.93
CA ARG A 184 -6.85 21.40 24.78
C ARG A 184 -7.20 21.00 26.22
N LEU A 185 -8.04 19.97 26.38
CA LEU A 185 -8.50 19.54 27.70
C LEU A 185 -7.46 18.73 28.46
N GLU A 186 -6.87 17.72 27.84
CA GLU A 186 -5.98 16.78 28.53
C GLU A 186 -4.51 17.17 28.48
N GLN A 187 -4.05 17.85 27.42
CA GLN A 187 -2.62 18.04 27.13
C GLN A 187 -2.30 19.41 26.51
N PRO A 188 -2.63 20.53 27.18
CA PRO A 188 -2.47 21.88 26.61
C PRO A 188 -1.01 22.23 26.30
N LYS A 189 -0.04 21.58 26.97
CA LYS A 189 1.40 21.75 26.70
C LYS A 189 1.77 21.27 25.29
N ILE A 190 1.18 20.17 24.83
CA ILE A 190 1.43 19.61 23.49
C ILE A 190 0.92 20.54 22.41
N LEU A 191 -0.27 21.12 22.61
CA LEU A 191 -0.86 22.04 21.65
C LEU A 191 -0.03 23.33 21.45
N LYS A 192 0.68 23.77 22.50
CA LYS A 192 1.58 24.94 22.44
C LYS A 192 2.92 24.63 21.76
N SER A 193 3.31 23.36 21.67
CA SER A 193 4.61 22.95 21.12
C SER A 193 4.48 22.52 19.66
N VAL A 194 5.00 23.36 18.75
CA VAL A 194 5.03 23.05 17.31
C VAL A 194 5.76 21.74 17.03
N LYS A 195 6.85 21.45 17.75
CA LYS A 195 7.60 20.20 17.60
C LYS A 195 6.77 18.97 17.98
N GLN A 196 6.10 19.01 19.13
CA GLN A 196 5.28 17.88 19.59
C GLN A 196 4.04 17.67 18.70
N LEU A 197 3.41 18.76 18.24
CA LEU A 197 2.30 18.68 17.30
C LEU A 197 2.75 18.12 15.94
N SER A 198 3.91 18.55 15.44
CA SER A 198 4.50 18.02 14.22
C SER A 198 4.83 16.53 14.35
N LEU A 199 5.31 16.08 15.51
CA LEU A 199 5.55 14.66 15.77
C LEU A 199 4.27 13.84 15.70
N ILE A 200 3.18 14.31 16.33
CA ILE A 200 1.86 13.65 16.22
C ILE A 200 1.45 13.54 14.76
N PHE A 201 1.54 14.65 14.01
CA PHE A 201 1.18 14.68 12.60
C PHE A 201 2.04 13.74 11.75
N SER A 202 3.35 13.65 12.02
CA SER A 202 4.25 12.71 11.36
C SER A 202 3.88 11.25 11.63
N ILE A 203 3.53 10.88 12.87
CA ILE A 203 3.07 9.52 13.20
C ILE A 203 1.76 9.20 12.46
N LEU A 204 0.81 10.14 12.44
CA LEU A 204 -0.46 9.98 11.73
C LEU A 204 -0.23 9.78 10.23
N ILE A 205 0.55 10.66 9.58
CA ILE A 205 0.88 10.56 8.15
C ILE A 205 1.55 9.24 7.85
N LEU A 206 2.55 8.84 8.63
CA LEU A 206 3.31 7.62 8.40
C LEU A 206 2.41 6.38 8.48
N THR A 207 1.45 6.38 9.40
CA THR A 207 0.47 5.30 9.55
C THR A 207 -0.55 5.28 8.41
N LEU A 208 -1.02 6.44 7.96
CA LEU A 208 -1.92 6.52 6.81
C LEU A 208 -1.21 6.14 5.51
N LEU A 209 0.05 6.52 5.36
CA LEU A 209 0.88 6.16 4.22
C LEU A 209 1.17 4.66 4.21
N SER A 210 1.49 4.05 5.35
CA SER A 210 1.65 2.59 5.44
C SER A 210 0.34 1.85 5.11
N ALA A 211 -0.81 2.36 5.56
CA ALA A 211 -2.12 1.83 5.19
C ALA A 211 -2.37 1.91 3.68
N LYS A 212 -2.02 3.02 3.02
CA LYS A 212 -2.20 3.20 1.58
C LYS A 212 -1.22 2.37 0.74
N VAL A 213 0.04 2.27 1.16
CA VAL A 213 1.01 1.36 0.54
C VAL A 213 0.50 -0.08 0.63
N MET A 214 -0.05 -0.46 1.79
CA MET A 214 -0.64 -1.78 1.98
C MET A 214 -1.83 -2.01 1.04
N GLU A 215 -2.75 -1.04 0.93
CA GLU A 215 -3.87 -1.11 -0.02
C GLU A 215 -3.38 -1.31 -1.46
N LEU A 216 -2.36 -0.56 -1.89
CA LEU A 216 -1.78 -0.67 -3.23
C LEU A 216 -1.13 -2.05 -3.46
N VAL A 217 -0.42 -2.59 -2.48
CA VAL A 217 0.20 -3.93 -2.56
C VAL A 217 -0.88 -5.00 -2.69
N ILE A 218 -1.95 -4.93 -1.89
CA ILE A 218 -3.07 -5.88 -1.95
C ILE A 218 -3.77 -5.79 -3.32
N LEU A 219 -4.09 -4.59 -3.80
CA LEU A 219 -4.86 -4.40 -5.04
C LEU A 219 -4.09 -4.72 -6.31
N LYS A 220 -2.77 -4.49 -6.33
CA LYS A 220 -1.91 -4.71 -7.52
C LYS A 220 -1.34 -6.13 -7.58
N SER A 221 -1.32 -6.85 -6.47
CA SER A 221 -0.81 -8.22 -6.44
C SER A 221 -1.74 -9.16 -7.22
N THR A 222 -1.22 -9.78 -8.28
CA THR A 222 -1.91 -10.81 -9.07
C THR A 222 -1.80 -12.21 -8.45
N SER A 223 -1.15 -12.34 -7.31
CA SER A 223 -0.91 -13.61 -6.63
C SER A 223 -1.95 -13.90 -5.54
N SER A 224 -2.01 -15.15 -5.08
CA SER A 224 -2.84 -15.62 -3.96
C SER A 224 -2.58 -14.91 -2.62
N LEU A 225 -1.66 -13.92 -2.56
CA LEU A 225 -1.43 -13.07 -1.39
C LEU A 225 -2.69 -12.33 -0.93
N VAL A 226 -3.62 -12.02 -1.83
CA VAL A 226 -4.92 -11.40 -1.47
C VAL A 226 -5.79 -12.36 -0.66
N GLU A 227 -5.70 -13.67 -0.90
CA GLU A 227 -6.42 -14.68 -0.12
C GLU A 227 -5.78 -14.91 1.26
N VAL A 228 -4.47 -14.70 1.38
CA VAL A 228 -3.70 -14.84 2.62
C VAL A 228 -3.84 -13.62 3.54
N ILE A 229 -3.98 -12.42 2.98
CA ILE A 229 -4.00 -11.15 3.71
C ILE A 229 -5.42 -10.57 3.71
N ARG A 230 -6.30 -11.12 4.55
CA ARG A 230 -7.69 -10.65 4.63
C ARG A 230 -7.86 -9.45 5.57
N TYR A 231 -7.04 -9.34 6.60
CA TYR A 231 -7.14 -8.28 7.61
C TYR A 231 -5.75 -7.68 7.92
N PRO A 232 -5.33 -6.62 7.21
CA PRO A 232 -4.04 -6.00 7.50
C PRO A 232 -4.07 -5.35 8.89
N ILE A 233 -3.04 -5.62 9.69
CA ILE A 233 -2.85 -5.01 11.02
C ILE A 233 -1.93 -3.81 10.84
N ILE A 234 -2.46 -2.60 11.06
CA ILE A 234 -1.75 -1.34 10.78
C ILE A 234 -1.76 -0.42 12.00
N VAL A 235 -2.91 -0.27 12.67
CA VAL A 235 -3.07 0.68 13.78
C VAL A 235 -2.09 0.47 14.94
N PRO A 236 -1.72 -0.77 15.33
CA PRO A 236 -0.74 -0.99 16.40
C PRO A 236 0.62 -0.31 16.19
N PHE A 237 0.98 0.01 14.94
CA PHE A 237 2.16 0.82 14.63
C PHE A 237 2.09 2.21 15.27
N ALA A 238 0.99 2.94 15.04
CA ALA A 238 0.76 4.24 15.66
C ALA A 238 0.63 4.10 17.17
N SER A 239 -0.07 3.06 17.64
CA SER A 239 -0.27 2.80 19.07
C SER A 239 1.04 2.59 19.82
N LEU A 240 2.00 1.86 19.24
CA LEU A 240 3.34 1.72 19.82
C LEU A 240 4.05 3.08 19.89
N LEU A 241 4.10 3.80 18.77
CA LEU A 241 4.82 5.08 18.69
C LEU A 241 4.24 6.11 19.66
N PHE A 242 2.92 6.29 19.70
CA PHE A 242 2.28 7.21 20.63
C PHE A 242 2.48 6.80 22.09
N SER A 243 2.44 5.50 22.39
CA SER A 243 2.64 5.02 23.76
C SER A 243 4.07 5.25 24.25
N ILE A 244 5.08 5.09 23.37
CA ILE A 244 6.50 5.25 23.72
C ILE A 244 6.92 6.72 23.75
N LEU A 245 6.50 7.52 22.76
CA LEU A 245 6.94 8.91 22.59
C LEU A 245 6.13 9.91 23.44
N PHE A 246 4.92 9.53 23.86
CA PHE A 246 4.06 10.41 24.63
C PHE A 246 3.54 9.68 25.87
N ASN A 247 2.27 9.29 25.87
CA ASN A 247 1.64 8.63 26.99
C ASN A 247 0.48 7.75 26.51
N MET A 248 0.02 6.89 27.42
CA MET A 248 -1.07 5.96 27.18
C MET A 248 -2.37 6.65 26.74
N ARG A 249 -2.69 7.84 27.27
CA ARG A 249 -3.95 8.54 27.00
C ARG A 249 -4.01 9.05 25.55
N ILE A 250 -2.95 9.70 25.10
CA ILE A 250 -2.78 10.16 23.71
C ILE A 250 -2.82 8.98 22.76
N SER A 251 -2.11 7.91 23.11
CA SER A 251 -2.08 6.69 22.30
C SER A 251 -3.46 6.08 22.11
N LEU A 252 -4.25 5.95 23.18
CA LEU A 252 -5.64 5.48 23.10
C LEU A 252 -6.46 6.35 22.16
N PHE A 253 -6.49 7.66 22.40
CA PHE A 253 -7.30 8.60 21.63
C PHE A 253 -6.98 8.56 20.12
N PHE A 254 -5.71 8.72 19.75
CA PHE A 254 -5.32 8.74 18.34
C PHE A 254 -5.42 7.37 17.67
N SER A 255 -5.17 6.27 18.40
CA SER A 255 -5.34 4.92 17.84
C SER A 255 -6.81 4.61 17.56
N THR A 256 -7.73 5.03 18.43
CA THR A 256 -9.18 4.87 18.19
C THR A 256 -9.63 5.68 16.97
N ILE A 257 -9.19 6.93 16.84
CA ILE A 257 -9.48 7.75 15.65
C ILE A 257 -8.90 7.10 14.38
N LEU A 258 -7.66 6.63 14.42
CA LEU A 258 -7.03 5.95 13.29
C LEU A 258 -7.78 4.67 12.90
N CYS A 259 -8.21 3.85 13.86
CA CYS A 259 -9.06 2.69 13.60
C CYS A 259 -10.30 3.04 12.79
N ILE A 260 -10.99 4.14 13.16
CA ILE A 260 -12.20 4.58 12.46
C ILE A 260 -11.86 5.10 11.05
N ILE A 261 -10.85 5.98 10.92
CA ILE A 261 -10.44 6.56 9.63
C ILE A 261 -10.00 5.46 8.65
N ILE A 262 -9.11 4.58 9.10
CA ILE A 262 -8.54 3.50 8.29
C ILE A 262 -9.63 2.47 7.96
N GLY A 263 -10.50 2.15 8.93
CA GLY A 263 -11.65 1.26 8.74
C GLY A 263 -12.64 1.77 7.70
N LEU A 264 -12.88 3.08 7.63
CA LEU A 264 -13.74 3.70 6.61
C LEU A 264 -13.04 3.84 5.24
N SER A 265 -11.72 4.06 5.22
CA SER A 265 -10.99 4.32 3.98
C SER A 265 -10.64 3.05 3.18
N LEU A 266 -10.33 1.94 3.84
CA LEU A 266 -9.85 0.72 3.16
C LEU A 266 -11.01 -0.12 2.61
N ALA A 267 -10.80 -0.75 1.44
CA ALA A 267 -11.71 -1.75 0.90
C ALA A 267 -11.52 -3.10 1.60
N VAL A 268 -11.80 -3.14 2.90
CA VAL A 268 -11.72 -4.37 3.71
C VAL A 268 -13.06 -4.56 4.41
N GLU A 269 -13.34 -5.79 4.82
CA GLU A 269 -14.52 -6.11 5.63
C GLU A 269 -14.48 -5.32 6.96
N HIS A 270 -15.32 -4.28 7.05
CA HIS A 270 -15.21 -3.24 8.07
C HIS A 270 -15.31 -3.75 9.51
N SER A 271 -16.19 -4.71 9.80
CA SER A 271 -16.45 -5.20 11.16
C SER A 271 -15.24 -5.93 11.75
N ALA A 272 -14.78 -6.99 11.07
CA ALA A 272 -13.64 -7.79 11.51
C ALA A 272 -12.32 -6.99 11.48
N PHE A 273 -12.15 -6.11 10.49
CA PHE A 273 -10.98 -5.24 10.42
C PHE A 273 -10.88 -4.30 11.62
N LEU A 274 -12.00 -3.63 11.96
CA LEU A 274 -12.06 -2.68 13.06
C LEU A 274 -11.80 -3.37 14.40
N THR A 275 -12.42 -4.53 14.65
CA THR A 275 -12.25 -5.26 15.92
C THR A 275 -10.81 -5.75 16.09
N ILE A 276 -10.21 -6.34 15.06
CA ILE A 276 -8.82 -6.82 15.11
C ILE A 276 -7.85 -5.65 15.36
N ASN A 277 -7.94 -4.56 14.60
CA ASN A 277 -7.03 -3.41 14.77
C ASN A 277 -7.23 -2.71 16.12
N LEU A 278 -8.47 -2.59 16.61
CA LEU A 278 -8.74 -1.98 17.90
C LEU A 278 -8.22 -2.83 19.06
N VAL A 279 -8.47 -4.14 19.05
CA VAL A 279 -7.98 -5.02 20.12
C VAL A 279 -6.46 -5.10 20.13
N THR A 280 -5.82 -5.22 18.97
CA THR A 280 -4.36 -5.22 18.87
C THR A 280 -3.74 -3.90 19.32
N ALA A 281 -4.34 -2.76 18.97
CA ALA A 281 -3.94 -1.45 19.48
C ALA A 281 -4.01 -1.38 21.01
N LEU A 282 -5.12 -1.84 21.61
CA LEU A 282 -5.30 -1.86 23.07
C LEU A 282 -4.27 -2.77 23.78
N ILE A 283 -4.02 -3.98 23.26
CA ILE A 283 -3.04 -4.91 23.84
C ILE A 283 -1.65 -4.27 23.83
N VAL A 284 -1.27 -3.64 22.71
CA VAL A 284 -0.02 -2.92 22.57
C VAL A 284 0.10 -1.80 23.60
N ILE A 285 -0.93 -0.95 23.70
CA ILE A 285 -0.94 0.21 24.59
C ILE A 285 -0.73 -0.21 26.04
N VAL A 286 -1.48 -1.22 26.51
CA VAL A 286 -1.37 -1.74 27.87
C VAL A 286 0.00 -2.39 28.10
N SER A 287 0.51 -3.14 27.12
CA SER A 287 1.79 -3.85 27.23
C SER A 287 3.01 -2.92 27.20
N THR A 288 2.87 -1.70 26.68
CA THR A 288 3.98 -0.73 26.56
C THR A 288 4.31 -0.07 27.90
N LYS A 289 3.37 -0.04 28.87
CA LYS A 289 3.51 0.67 30.15
C LYS A 289 4.77 0.31 30.96
N CYS A 290 5.29 -0.91 30.79
CA CYS A 290 6.44 -1.40 31.56
C CYS A 290 7.74 -1.47 30.74
N MET A 291 7.79 -0.82 29.57
CA MET A 291 8.96 -0.89 28.71
C MET A 291 10.11 0.00 29.20
N ARG A 292 11.30 -0.58 29.23
CA ARG A 292 12.57 0.10 29.59
C ARG A 292 13.66 -0.06 28.53
N LYS A 293 13.53 -1.04 27.62
CA LYS A 293 14.53 -1.31 26.56
C LYS A 293 13.86 -1.33 25.20
N ARG A 294 14.55 -0.89 24.14
CA ARG A 294 14.04 -0.94 22.75
C ARG A 294 13.71 -2.37 22.30
N THR A 295 14.50 -3.35 22.72
CA THR A 295 14.26 -4.77 22.38
C THR A 295 12.94 -5.32 22.92
N GLN A 296 12.36 -4.69 23.96
CA GLN A 296 11.06 -5.10 24.52
C GLN A 296 9.89 -4.76 23.59
N VAL A 297 10.09 -3.95 22.53
CA VAL A 297 9.08 -3.78 21.47
C VAL A 297 8.69 -5.15 20.89
N PHE A 298 9.66 -6.03 20.65
CA PHE A 298 9.38 -7.38 20.14
C PHE A 298 8.62 -8.23 21.15
N THR A 299 8.89 -8.08 22.44
CA THR A 299 8.11 -8.75 23.50
C THR A 299 6.66 -8.26 23.52
N VAL A 300 6.43 -6.96 23.32
CA VAL A 300 5.07 -6.40 23.19
C VAL A 300 4.37 -6.92 21.95
N CYS A 301 5.05 -6.97 20.80
CA CYS A 301 4.51 -7.57 19.58
C CYS A 301 4.16 -9.05 19.79
N SER A 302 5.00 -9.83 20.46
CA SER A 302 4.71 -11.25 20.77
C SER A 302 3.49 -11.41 21.68
N LYS A 303 3.32 -10.56 22.71
CA LYS A 303 2.11 -10.55 23.53
C LYS A 303 0.87 -10.21 22.71
N CYS A 304 0.99 -9.26 21.79
CA CYS A 304 -0.08 -8.90 20.86
C CYS A 304 -0.45 -10.04 19.90
N MET A 305 0.54 -10.83 19.44
CA MET A 305 0.30 -12.01 18.61
C MET A 305 -0.53 -13.07 19.35
N LEU A 306 -0.22 -13.33 20.63
CA LEU A 306 -1.01 -14.25 21.43
C LEU A 306 -2.43 -13.74 21.68
N GLY A 307 -2.58 -12.43 21.92
CA GLY A 307 -3.88 -11.82 22.18
C GLY A 307 -4.78 -11.66 20.94
N VAL A 308 -4.23 -11.63 19.73
CA VAL A 308 -5.04 -11.50 18.49
C VAL A 308 -5.65 -12.83 18.04
N ILE A 309 -5.03 -13.97 18.38
CA ILE A 309 -5.50 -15.31 17.98
C ILE A 309 -6.96 -15.56 18.40
N PRO A 310 -7.39 -15.32 19.67
CA PRO A 310 -8.78 -15.48 20.08
C PRO A 310 -9.76 -14.61 19.28
N VAL A 311 -9.34 -13.39 18.91
CA VAL A 311 -10.18 -12.45 18.14
C VAL A 311 -10.39 -12.94 16.72
N ILE A 312 -9.34 -13.45 16.08
CA ILE A 312 -9.41 -14.04 14.74
C ILE A 312 -10.29 -15.30 14.76
N LEU A 313 -10.13 -16.16 15.78
CA LEU A 313 -10.95 -17.35 15.98
C LEU A 313 -12.43 -17.00 16.17
N ALA A 314 -12.74 -16.06 17.06
CA ALA A 314 -14.10 -15.58 17.28
C ALA A 314 -14.72 -15.02 16.00
N SER A 315 -13.96 -14.22 15.24
CA SER A 315 -14.41 -13.66 13.95
C SER A 315 -14.69 -14.76 12.91
N SER A 316 -13.93 -15.86 12.93
CA SER A 316 -14.14 -17.03 12.06
C SER A 316 -15.39 -17.82 12.46
N PHE A 317 -15.62 -17.99 13.77
CA PHE A 317 -16.78 -18.72 14.30
C PHE A 317 -18.09 -17.97 14.07
N ILE A 318 -18.11 -16.65 14.21
CA ILE A 318 -19.29 -15.82 13.89
C ILE A 318 -19.73 -16.00 12.44
N LYS A 319 -18.79 -16.27 11.53
CA LYS A 319 -19.06 -16.51 10.10
C LYS A 319 -19.38 -17.96 9.77
N ASN A 320 -19.52 -18.81 10.79
CA ASN A 320 -19.73 -20.24 10.67
C ASN A 320 -18.67 -20.94 9.79
N SER A 321 -17.45 -20.41 9.76
CA SER A 321 -16.32 -20.98 9.03
C SER A 321 -15.37 -21.67 10.02
N PHE A 322 -15.42 -22.99 10.08
CA PHE A 322 -14.60 -23.82 10.96
C PHE A 322 -13.43 -24.43 10.18
N PHE A 323 -12.21 -24.32 10.68
CA PHE A 323 -11.02 -25.02 10.15
C PHE A 323 -10.78 -24.92 8.62
N HIS A 324 -10.91 -23.71 8.06
CA HIS A 324 -10.44 -23.44 6.70
C HIS A 324 -8.97 -23.03 6.67
N LEU A 325 -8.24 -23.34 5.59
CA LEU A 325 -6.87 -22.86 5.33
C LEU A 325 -6.74 -21.34 5.53
N ASN A 326 -7.81 -20.59 5.27
CA ASN A 326 -7.89 -19.14 5.49
C ASN A 326 -7.66 -18.73 6.94
N LEU A 327 -8.05 -19.53 7.93
CA LEU A 327 -7.82 -19.23 9.35
C LEU A 327 -6.32 -19.26 9.67
N VAL A 328 -5.63 -20.30 9.21
CA VAL A 328 -4.18 -20.45 9.37
C VAL A 328 -3.45 -19.31 8.64
N ALA A 329 -3.89 -18.98 7.42
CA ALA A 329 -3.35 -17.87 6.65
C ALA A 329 -3.52 -16.52 7.38
N ASN A 330 -4.69 -16.27 7.97
CA ASN A 330 -4.96 -15.05 8.74
C ASN A 330 -4.08 -14.95 10.00
N ILE A 331 -3.94 -16.04 10.77
CA ILE A 331 -3.07 -16.07 11.95
C ILE A 331 -1.62 -15.83 11.51
N PHE A 332 -1.14 -16.54 10.50
CA PHE A 332 0.22 -16.36 9.99
C PHE A 332 0.47 -14.93 9.51
N SER A 333 -0.45 -14.35 8.74
CA SER A 333 -0.35 -12.97 8.27
C SER A 333 -0.29 -11.98 9.43
N SER A 334 -1.08 -12.18 10.50
CA SER A 334 -1.07 -11.32 11.68
C SER A 334 0.28 -11.29 12.40
N VAL A 335 0.94 -12.45 12.48
CA VAL A 335 2.31 -12.58 13.02
C VAL A 335 3.29 -11.80 12.15
N VAL A 336 3.23 -11.96 10.84
CA VAL A 336 4.11 -11.24 9.90
C VAL A 336 3.92 -9.73 10.03
N PHE A 337 2.69 -9.22 10.09
CA PHE A 337 2.44 -7.79 10.30
C PHE A 337 3.01 -7.28 11.60
N LEU A 338 2.77 -7.97 12.72
CA LEU A 338 3.26 -7.54 14.03
C LEU A 338 4.79 -7.58 14.13
N LEU A 339 5.45 -8.50 13.42
CA LEU A 339 6.91 -8.51 13.28
C LEU A 339 7.41 -7.30 12.47
N ILE A 340 6.81 -7.02 11.32
CA ILE A 340 7.16 -5.85 10.48
C ILE A 340 6.97 -4.56 11.28
N ILE A 341 5.85 -4.42 12.00
CA ILE A 341 5.58 -3.28 12.88
C ILE A 341 6.68 -3.15 13.93
N GLY A 342 7.08 -4.24 14.60
CA GLY A 342 8.14 -4.22 15.59
C GLY A 342 9.47 -3.72 15.03
N ILE A 343 9.86 -4.23 13.84
CA ILE A 343 11.08 -3.79 13.14
C ILE A 343 11.01 -2.30 12.79
N MET A 344 9.87 -1.86 12.20
CA MET A 344 9.67 -0.46 11.82
C MET A 344 9.74 0.47 13.03
N VAL A 345 9.08 0.13 14.14
CA VAL A 345 9.08 0.96 15.36
C VAL A 345 10.49 1.05 15.94
N VAL A 346 11.21 -0.06 16.07
CA VAL A 346 12.58 -0.06 16.60
C VAL A 346 13.52 0.78 15.73
N GLY A 347 13.39 0.71 14.40
CA GLY A 347 14.21 1.49 13.46
C GLY A 347 13.84 2.98 13.41
N LEU A 348 12.56 3.32 13.51
CA LEU A 348 12.09 4.71 13.40
C LEU A 348 12.18 5.49 14.71
N LEU A 349 12.11 4.81 15.86
CA LEU A 349 12.08 5.48 17.16
C LEU A 349 13.29 6.42 17.38
N PRO A 350 14.57 6.00 17.17
CA PRO A 350 15.71 6.90 17.32
C PRO A 350 15.66 8.12 16.39
N VAL A 351 15.14 7.93 15.17
CA VAL A 351 15.02 9.00 14.16
C VAL A 351 13.99 10.03 14.63
N LEU A 352 12.83 9.58 15.10
CA LEU A 352 11.79 10.46 15.64
C LEU A 352 12.26 11.17 16.92
N GLU A 353 12.93 10.46 17.83
CA GLU A 353 13.50 11.06 19.05
C GLU A 353 14.48 12.19 18.73
N THR A 354 15.37 11.96 17.76
CA THR A 354 16.40 12.94 17.36
C THR A 354 15.82 14.14 16.62
N ILE A 355 14.93 13.92 15.64
CA ILE A 355 14.35 15.02 14.82
C ILE A 355 13.47 15.93 15.68
N PHE A 356 12.73 15.35 16.63
CA PHE A 356 11.74 16.08 17.43
C PHE A 356 12.25 16.45 18.84
N ASP A 357 13.52 16.16 19.16
CA ASP A 357 14.14 16.35 20.48
C ASP A 357 13.31 15.74 21.62
N VAL A 358 12.78 14.52 21.43
CA VAL A 358 11.98 13.83 22.44
C VAL A 358 12.84 12.85 23.22
N LEU A 359 12.84 13.00 24.55
CA LEU A 359 13.45 12.07 25.49
C LEU A 359 12.40 11.07 25.98
N THR A 360 12.52 9.82 25.56
CA THR A 360 11.69 8.73 26.08
C THR A 360 12.35 8.06 27.28
N ASP A 361 11.56 7.37 28.09
CA ASP A 361 12.06 6.57 29.22
C ASP A 361 13.07 5.51 28.75
N ILE A 362 12.91 4.98 27.54
CA ILE A 362 13.84 4.03 26.94
C ILE A 362 15.20 4.70 26.70
N THR A 363 15.21 5.86 26.06
CA THR A 363 16.44 6.63 25.81
C THR A 363 17.10 7.04 27.13
N LEU A 364 16.32 7.45 28.15
CA LEU A 364 16.86 7.76 29.48
C LEU A 364 17.52 6.55 30.15
N MET A 365 16.90 5.38 30.06
CA MET A 365 17.48 4.13 30.57
C MET A 365 18.77 3.74 29.85
N GLU A 366 18.89 4.01 28.54
CA GLU A 366 20.13 3.81 27.78
C GLU A 366 21.27 4.72 28.27
N TYR A 367 20.97 5.97 28.64
CA TYR A 367 21.94 6.88 29.25
C TYR A 367 22.25 6.54 30.71
N MET A 368 21.44 5.73 31.39
CA MET A 368 21.73 5.24 32.74
C MET A 368 22.66 4.01 32.74
N ASP A 369 22.86 3.36 31.59
CA ASP A 369 23.71 2.17 31.48
C ASP A 369 25.19 2.55 31.71
N PRO A 370 25.88 2.01 32.73
CA PRO A 370 27.29 2.28 32.98
C PRO A 370 28.22 1.87 31.83
N ASN A 371 27.74 1.04 30.89
CA ASN A 371 28.49 0.67 29.69
C ASN A 371 28.50 1.77 28.62
N ASN A 372 27.68 2.82 28.76
CA ASN A 372 27.75 3.99 27.91
C ASN A 372 29.16 4.61 28.00
N GLU A 373 29.79 4.88 26.85
CA GLU A 373 31.19 5.33 26.78
C GLU A 373 31.47 6.51 27.72
N LEU A 374 30.61 7.53 27.70
CA LEU A 374 30.82 8.73 28.51
C LEU A 374 30.63 8.45 30.01
N LEU A 375 29.59 7.71 30.39
CA LEU A 375 29.35 7.37 31.79
C LEU A 375 30.43 6.44 32.34
N ARG A 376 30.95 5.53 31.51
CA ARG A 376 32.10 4.69 31.84
C ARG A 376 33.35 5.53 32.12
N ARG A 377 33.60 6.57 31.31
CA ARG A 377 34.70 7.51 31.54
C ARG A 377 34.55 8.27 32.85
N ILE A 378 33.36 8.77 33.17
CA ILE A 378 33.09 9.42 34.47
C ILE A 378 33.40 8.46 35.62
N THR A 379 32.96 7.21 35.51
CA THR A 379 33.16 6.18 36.55
C THR A 379 34.64 5.86 36.78
N LEU A 380 35.47 5.88 35.73
CA LEU A 380 36.89 5.51 35.78
C LEU A 380 37.84 6.69 36.03
N GLU A 381 37.57 7.84 35.41
CA GLU A 381 38.47 9.02 35.41
C GLU A 381 38.15 9.99 36.56
N ILE A 382 36.88 10.10 36.98
CA ILE A 382 36.42 11.01 38.06
C ILE A 382 35.48 10.29 39.05
N PRO A 383 35.96 9.26 39.76
CA PRO A 383 35.12 8.42 40.62
C PRO A 383 34.46 9.18 41.78
N GLY A 384 35.10 10.25 42.27
CA GLY A 384 34.53 11.11 43.30
C GLY A 384 33.31 11.89 42.82
N SER A 385 33.43 12.55 41.66
CA SER A 385 32.29 13.24 41.02
C SER A 385 31.20 12.27 40.60
N TYR A 386 31.55 11.03 40.22
CA TYR A 386 30.56 9.98 39.95
C TYR A 386 29.74 9.63 41.20
N GLN A 387 30.41 9.40 42.33
CA GLN A 387 29.73 9.10 43.60
C GLN A 387 28.87 10.29 44.07
N HIS A 388 29.37 11.52 43.93
CA HIS A 388 28.59 12.73 44.16
C HIS A 388 27.31 12.75 43.32
N SER A 389 27.44 12.51 42.01
CA SER A 389 26.34 12.51 41.06
C SER A 389 25.30 11.42 41.36
N LEU A 390 25.72 10.24 41.82
CA LEU A 390 24.81 9.17 42.26
C LEU A 390 23.98 9.58 43.47
N VAL A 391 24.61 10.17 44.49
CA VAL A 391 23.91 10.62 45.70
C VAL A 391 22.95 11.75 45.36
N LEU A 392 23.39 12.75 44.59
CA LEU A 392 22.55 13.85 44.13
C LEU A 392 21.38 13.34 43.28
N GLY A 393 21.61 12.33 42.43
CA GLY A 393 20.57 11.73 41.60
C GLY A 393 19.46 11.07 42.41
N ASN A 394 19.78 10.39 43.52
CA ASN A 394 18.77 9.82 44.41
C ASN A 394 17.94 10.92 45.10
N LEU A 395 18.56 12.00 45.54
CA LEU A 395 17.86 13.15 46.14
C LEU A 395 16.97 13.86 45.12
N ALA A 396 17.48 14.09 43.92
CA ALA A 396 16.74 14.73 42.83
C ALA A 396 15.58 13.86 42.35
N GLU A 397 15.76 12.53 42.28
CA GLU A 397 14.69 11.58 41.97
C GLU A 397 13.55 11.68 43.00
N ALA A 398 13.89 11.59 44.29
CA ALA A 398 12.90 11.67 45.37
C ALA A 398 12.15 13.01 45.36
N ALA A 399 12.86 14.13 45.25
CA ALA A 399 12.24 15.45 45.18
C ALA A 399 11.32 15.60 43.94
N ALA A 400 11.74 15.08 42.79
CA ALA A 400 10.95 15.12 41.57
C ALA A 400 9.68 14.26 41.67
N GLN A 401 9.73 13.11 42.35
CA GLN A 401 8.55 12.26 42.57
C GLN A 401 7.48 12.99 43.39
N GLU A 402 7.87 13.65 44.48
CA GLU A 402 6.96 14.37 45.39
C GLU A 402 6.22 15.51 44.69
N ILE A 403 6.86 16.21 43.75
CA ILE A 403 6.23 17.30 42.99
C ILE A 403 5.63 16.86 41.65
N HIS A 404 5.55 15.54 41.40
CA HIS A 404 5.08 14.96 40.14
C HIS A 404 5.83 15.45 38.88
N ALA A 405 7.12 15.73 39.03
CA ALA A 405 8.04 15.99 37.92
C ALA A 405 8.62 14.67 37.36
N ASN A 406 9.41 14.76 36.28
CA ASN A 406 10.01 13.57 35.68
C ASN A 406 11.23 13.10 36.49
N ALA A 407 10.98 12.17 37.42
CA ALA A 407 11.98 11.62 38.33
C ALA A 407 13.11 10.87 37.62
N LEU A 408 12.78 10.07 36.59
CA LEU A 408 13.77 9.34 35.80
C LEU A 408 14.71 10.30 35.07
N PHE A 409 14.18 11.38 34.50
CA PHE A 409 14.99 12.41 33.87
C PHE A 409 15.95 13.06 34.85
N CYS A 410 15.49 13.45 36.05
CA CYS A 410 16.34 14.05 37.09
C CYS A 410 17.49 13.11 37.50
N ARG A 411 17.19 11.83 37.71
CA ARG A 411 18.20 10.81 38.02
C ARG A 411 19.23 10.65 36.91
N VAL A 412 18.82 10.62 35.66
CA VAL A 412 19.77 10.47 34.54
C VAL A 412 20.57 11.74 34.34
N ALA A 413 19.92 12.91 34.35
CA ALA A 413 20.60 14.19 34.12
C ALA A 413 21.68 14.49 35.15
N THR A 414 21.46 14.12 36.42
CA THR A 414 22.47 14.26 37.48
C THR A 414 23.71 13.39 37.25
N LEU A 415 23.61 12.23 36.58
CA LEU A 415 24.81 11.44 36.22
C LEU A 415 25.75 12.18 35.25
N TYR A 416 25.21 13.13 34.48
CA TYR A 416 25.95 13.87 33.46
C TYR A 416 26.19 15.34 33.80
N HIS A 417 25.57 15.89 34.85
CA HIS A 417 25.62 17.33 35.12
C HIS A 417 27.06 17.88 35.24
N ASP A 418 27.94 17.05 35.81
CA ASP A 418 29.34 17.36 36.14
C ASP A 418 30.35 16.80 35.13
N ILE A 419 29.92 16.34 33.93
CA ILE A 419 30.84 15.71 32.97
C ILE A 419 32.03 16.59 32.57
N GLY A 420 31.90 17.91 32.70
CA GLY A 420 32.98 18.85 32.40
C GLY A 420 34.23 18.64 33.26
N LYS A 421 34.07 18.10 34.46
CA LYS A 421 35.17 17.78 35.38
C LYS A 421 36.15 16.75 34.80
N LEU A 422 35.75 15.97 33.79
CA LEU A 422 36.63 15.07 33.03
C LEU A 422 37.81 15.79 32.37
N THR A 423 37.66 17.08 32.03
CA THR A 423 38.73 17.84 31.38
C THR A 423 39.91 18.08 32.32
N ASN A 424 39.63 18.33 33.60
CA ASN A 424 40.61 18.71 34.61
C ASN A 424 40.27 18.09 35.98
N PRO A 425 40.34 16.74 36.13
CA PRO A 425 39.88 16.03 37.33
C PRO A 425 40.46 16.55 38.65
N ASN A 426 41.77 16.82 38.67
CA ASN A 426 42.51 17.16 39.88
C ASN A 426 42.17 18.55 40.46
N TYR A 427 41.40 19.38 39.76
CA TYR A 427 40.93 20.67 40.27
C TYR A 427 39.64 20.55 41.09
N PHE A 428 39.04 19.36 41.18
CA PHE A 428 37.81 19.15 41.93
C PHE A 428 38.10 18.31 43.17
N ILE A 429 37.75 18.83 44.34
CA ILE A 429 38.16 18.27 45.64
C ILE A 429 37.71 16.82 45.83
N GLU A 430 36.56 16.44 45.29
CA GLU A 430 36.05 15.08 45.39
C GLU A 430 36.87 14.06 44.59
N ASN A 431 37.64 14.51 43.60
CA ASN A 431 38.53 13.65 42.81
C ASN A 431 39.99 13.77 43.23
N GLN A 432 40.32 14.68 44.15
CA GLN A 432 41.67 14.78 44.69
C GLN A 432 41.92 13.62 45.67
N GLY A 433 43.06 12.93 45.50
CA GLY A 433 43.56 11.99 46.49
C GLY A 433 44.23 12.69 47.68
N SER A 434 44.96 11.93 48.49
CA SER A 434 45.74 12.41 49.65
C SER A 434 47.00 13.19 49.22
N GLY A 435 46.83 14.29 48.49
CA GLY A 435 47.91 15.13 47.96
C GLY A 435 47.73 16.61 48.27
N VAL A 436 48.61 17.45 47.74
CA VAL A 436 48.51 18.91 47.85
C VAL A 436 47.34 19.40 47.00
N ASN A 437 46.47 20.22 47.57
CA ASN A 437 45.37 20.84 46.83
C ASN A 437 45.95 21.83 45.79
N ILE A 438 45.69 21.57 44.51
CA ILE A 438 46.20 22.37 43.38
C ILE A 438 45.81 23.85 43.50
N HIS A 439 44.67 24.16 44.12
CA HIS A 439 44.23 25.54 44.35
C HIS A 439 45.12 26.34 45.32
N GLN A 440 46.11 25.71 45.97
CA GLN A 440 47.14 26.42 46.74
C GLN A 440 48.23 27.02 45.84
N LEU A 441 48.35 26.52 44.60
CA LEU A 441 49.33 26.98 43.61
C LEU A 441 48.74 28.03 42.66
N LEU A 442 47.46 28.37 42.81
CA LEU A 442 46.71 29.27 41.95
C LEU A 442 46.23 30.49 42.73
N THR A 443 46.07 31.60 42.04
CA THR A 443 45.31 32.75 42.55
C THR A 443 43.83 32.36 42.75
N PRO A 444 43.09 33.07 43.63
CA PRO A 444 41.66 32.81 43.78
C PRO A 444 40.88 33.06 42.48
N GLY A 445 41.24 34.10 41.72
CA GLY A 445 40.73 34.34 40.37
C GLY A 445 40.89 33.15 39.41
N GLU A 446 42.12 32.62 39.26
CA GLU A 446 42.38 31.44 38.41
C GLU A 446 41.61 30.19 38.89
N SER A 447 41.53 30.00 40.21
CA SER A 447 40.77 28.88 40.79
C SER A 447 39.28 28.97 40.48
N ALA A 448 38.70 30.17 40.58
CA ALA A 448 37.31 30.42 40.24
C ALA A 448 37.06 30.19 38.74
N GLU A 449 37.96 30.63 37.87
CA GLU A 449 37.86 30.44 36.42
C GLU A 449 37.87 28.95 36.05
N VAL A 450 38.81 28.17 36.60
CA VAL A 450 38.85 26.72 36.34
C VAL A 450 37.58 26.04 36.81
N ILE A 451 37.07 26.38 37.99
CA ILE A 451 35.81 25.83 38.50
C ILE A 451 34.66 26.21 37.58
N ILE A 452 34.49 27.47 37.19
CA ILE A 452 33.39 27.89 36.31
C ILE A 452 33.48 27.20 34.93
N SER A 453 34.71 27.00 34.43
CA SER A 453 34.95 26.44 33.10
C SER A 453 34.37 25.03 32.91
N HIS A 454 34.17 24.24 33.98
CA HIS A 454 33.60 22.88 33.84
C HIS A 454 32.22 22.89 33.19
N VAL A 455 31.43 23.95 33.37
CA VAL A 455 30.11 24.07 32.72
C VAL A 455 30.28 24.13 31.20
N THR A 456 31.18 24.99 30.73
CA THR A 456 31.47 25.15 29.29
C THR A 456 32.16 23.91 28.69
N GLY A 457 33.11 23.32 29.42
CA GLY A 457 33.75 22.05 29.06
C GLY A 457 32.74 20.91 28.99
N GLY A 458 31.79 20.88 29.92
CA GLY A 458 30.71 19.92 29.96
C GLY A 458 29.76 20.07 28.76
N GLU A 459 29.36 21.30 28.40
CA GLU A 459 28.54 21.54 27.20
C GLU A 459 29.26 21.05 25.93
N MET A 460 30.56 21.31 25.80
CA MET A 460 31.35 20.85 24.65
C MET A 460 31.45 19.32 24.58
N LEU A 461 31.71 18.66 25.71
CA LEU A 461 31.73 17.20 25.80
C LEU A 461 30.35 16.61 25.50
N ALA A 462 29.28 17.17 26.07
CA ALA A 462 27.92 16.72 25.85
C ALA A 462 27.54 16.75 24.37
N LYS A 463 27.87 17.85 23.67
CA LYS A 463 27.64 17.97 22.22
C LYS A 463 28.49 16.98 21.43
N LYS A 464 29.76 16.80 21.79
CA LYS A 464 30.67 15.83 21.14
C LYS A 464 30.11 14.40 21.23
N TYR A 465 29.55 14.04 22.39
CA TYR A 465 28.94 12.73 22.65
C TYR A 465 27.45 12.66 22.26
N ARG A 466 26.91 13.70 21.59
CA ARG A 466 25.52 13.78 21.12
C ARG A 466 24.48 13.54 22.22
N LEU A 467 24.76 14.06 23.43
CA LEU A 467 23.78 14.01 24.51
C LEU A 467 22.51 14.77 24.11
N PRO A 468 21.33 14.33 24.58
CA PRO A 468 20.06 15.01 24.34
C PRO A 468 20.09 16.45 24.85
N LYS A 469 19.44 17.36 24.12
CA LYS A 469 19.45 18.79 24.42
C LYS A 469 19.04 19.10 25.86
N GLN A 470 18.06 18.40 26.40
CA GLN A 470 17.58 18.62 27.77
C GLN A 470 18.65 18.28 28.82
N ILE A 471 19.52 17.29 28.55
CA ILE A 471 20.66 16.97 29.45
C ILE A 471 21.74 18.05 29.30
N ILE A 472 22.01 18.52 28.08
CA ILE A 472 22.92 19.66 27.84
C ILE A 472 22.44 20.89 28.61
N ASP A 473 21.14 21.17 28.60
CA ASP A 473 20.56 22.31 29.30
C ASP A 473 20.77 22.20 30.82
N ILE A 474 20.68 21.00 31.41
CA ILE A 474 21.02 20.77 32.83
C ILE A 474 22.49 21.05 33.11
N ILE A 475 23.41 20.54 32.28
CA ILE A 475 24.84 20.81 32.42
C ILE A 475 25.11 22.32 32.44
N LYS A 476 24.42 23.09 31.59
CA LYS A 476 24.59 24.54 31.52
C LYS A 476 23.99 25.30 32.71
N GLN A 477 22.92 24.78 33.30
CA GLN A 477 22.07 25.54 34.22
C GLN A 477 22.16 25.10 35.67
N HIS A 478 22.78 23.96 35.99
CA HIS A 478 22.73 23.39 37.35
C HIS A 478 23.34 24.30 38.43
N HIS A 479 24.29 25.17 38.09
CA HIS A 479 24.80 26.23 38.97
C HIS A 479 24.09 27.59 38.81
N GLY A 480 23.25 27.75 37.78
CA GLY A 480 22.60 29.03 37.46
C GLY A 480 23.60 30.17 37.30
N THR A 481 23.41 31.24 38.07
CA THR A 481 24.31 32.41 38.15
C THR A 481 24.90 32.56 39.57
N THR A 482 25.14 31.44 40.25
CA THR A 482 25.63 31.44 41.63
C THR A 482 27.09 31.90 41.72
N LEU A 483 27.44 32.58 42.81
CA LEU A 483 28.78 33.06 43.07
C LEU A 483 29.68 31.92 43.57
N VAL A 484 30.90 31.79 43.01
CA VAL A 484 31.94 30.89 43.54
C VAL A 484 32.51 31.48 44.84
N TYR A 485 31.72 31.33 45.91
CA TYR A 485 31.84 32.12 47.13
C TYR A 485 33.20 32.01 47.82
N TYR A 486 33.76 30.81 47.94
CA TYR A 486 35.03 30.59 48.64
C TYR A 486 36.18 31.39 48.03
N PHE A 487 36.35 31.30 46.71
CA PHE A 487 37.43 32.02 46.01
C PHE A 487 37.16 33.51 45.89
N TYR A 488 35.89 33.92 45.76
CA TYR A 488 35.51 35.34 45.85
C TYR A 488 35.92 35.95 47.20
N ARG A 489 35.65 35.26 48.31
CA ARG A 489 36.02 35.73 49.65
C ARG A 489 37.54 35.77 49.83
N LYS A 490 38.25 34.75 49.34
CA LYS A 490 39.71 34.68 49.40
C LYS A 490 40.42 35.77 48.58
N GLU A 491 39.80 36.26 47.50
CA GLU A 491 40.30 37.41 46.73
C GLU A 491 40.09 38.76 47.44
N MET A 492 39.11 38.83 48.35
CA MET A 492 38.79 40.04 49.11
C MET A 492 39.59 40.17 50.41
N GLU A 493 40.24 39.10 50.84
CA GLU A 493 41.18 39.05 51.98
C GLU A 493 42.59 39.44 51.52
#